data_AF-A0A285CVQ7-F1
#
_entry.id   AF-A0A285CVQ7-F1
#
_cell.length_a   1.000
_cell.length_b   1.000
_cell.length_c   1.000
_cell.angle_alpha   90.00
_cell.angle_beta   90.00
_cell.angle_gamma   90.00
#
_symmetry.space_group_name_H-M   'P 1'
#
loop_
_entity.id
_entity.type
_entity.pdbx_description
1 polymer ?
#
loop_
_entity_poly.entity_id
_entity_poly.type
_entity_poly.pdbx_seq_one_letter_code
_entity_poly.pdbx_strand_id
1 'polypeptide(L)'
;MSKKGITILFTCFLIIPILFPALPAYSNEEEVTVNVDHLNVRKGPGLTYDIIGSVKRGDHFKVTDRENDWIKISIGGSEDGWVASWYVNEQKPEISETAQAIVTVDRLRIRKGPGLHFGILGFVNQDQYVNVLDSVEDWIHISTKSTNGWVSKEYLQFVDSTNPVTDNKASSSKKGTVTVNRLNVRDQPSLSSSVIGKLNEGEEIHIQQVESDWVKIQYKGTKAWVSAQYVSIKEPSEEEKTSESNKTKTDTDEESNEETASPTEDTISDLQAIVTASSLNVRDDGSLSGRIVDSISKGDQVTILEEKSKWIKIKYDGNKTGWVAGWYLEKLAVSVPDSKSEEKETDKEIIILYNGTNIRLGPDTTYPVVQRAKQGETFKILQKTGDWYEIEISSSKPAYVAGWVVTTNSTDSSIERANESQYLAGKTIVIDAGHGGADRGTSGATGTNEKEITIRTSQLLAQKLKSAGANVIMTRSDDRYLSLRSRVSLSHYYDADVFISLHYDSFEDPSVHGITSYYYNSDNKALAEMIQSELASKTKLNNRGARYGNYFVLRENNRPSVLVELGYLSNPIEEATVQTSPYQEQVTTGIYYGLAKYFKSISP
;
A
#
# COMPACT_ATOMS: atom_id res chain seq x y z
N MET A 1 -22.02 -29.15 100.37
CA MET A 1 -23.05 -30.20 100.23
C MET A 1 -23.90 -29.90 99.01
N SER A 2 -24.31 -30.97 98.31
CA SER A 2 -25.25 -31.04 97.18
C SER A 2 -24.76 -30.66 95.78
N LYS A 3 -24.47 -31.73 95.02
CA LYS A 3 -24.41 -31.82 93.56
C LYS A 3 -25.73 -31.36 92.91
N LYS A 4 -25.65 -30.74 91.73
CA LYS A 4 -26.56 -31.03 90.61
C LYS A 4 -25.75 -30.94 89.31
N GLY A 5 -25.61 -32.07 88.63
CA GLY A 5 -24.95 -32.18 87.34
C GLY A 5 -25.87 -31.72 86.21
N ILE A 6 -25.28 -31.06 85.21
CA ILE A 6 -25.89 -30.80 83.91
C ILE A 6 -25.08 -31.57 82.88
N THR A 7 -25.72 -32.57 82.30
CA THR A 7 -25.23 -33.35 81.16
C THR A 7 -25.36 -32.46 79.91
N ILE A 8 -24.24 -32.03 79.33
CA ILE A 8 -24.22 -31.40 78.00
C ILE A 8 -23.86 -32.48 76.99
N LEU A 9 -24.83 -32.82 76.15
CA LEU A 9 -24.71 -33.75 75.03
C LEU A 9 -23.84 -33.07 73.94
N PHE A 10 -22.61 -33.54 73.75
CA PHE A 10 -21.76 -33.12 72.63
C PHE A 10 -22.16 -33.94 71.40
N THR A 11 -22.94 -33.35 70.50
CA THR A 11 -23.24 -33.93 69.18
C THR A 11 -22.04 -33.70 68.27
N CYS A 12 -21.17 -34.71 68.14
CA CYS A 12 -20.12 -34.74 67.12
C CYS A 12 -20.75 -34.84 65.72
N PHE A 13 -20.77 -33.75 64.96
CA PHE A 13 -20.92 -33.84 63.51
C PHE A 13 -19.59 -34.31 62.91
N LEU A 14 -19.55 -35.57 62.53
CA LEU A 14 -18.46 -36.20 61.79
C LEU A 14 -18.52 -35.66 60.34
N ILE A 15 -17.69 -34.67 60.00
CA ILE A 15 -17.52 -34.21 58.61
C ILE A 15 -16.62 -35.23 57.91
N ILE A 16 -17.24 -36.11 57.12
CA ILE A 16 -16.55 -37.00 56.17
C ILE A 16 -16.01 -36.09 55.05
N PRO A 17 -14.69 -36.06 54.78
CA PRO A 17 -14.19 -35.40 53.59
C PRO A 17 -14.60 -36.25 52.39
N ILE A 18 -15.57 -35.76 51.61
CA ILE A 18 -15.89 -36.32 50.31
C ILE A 18 -14.66 -36.05 49.43
N LEU A 19 -13.86 -37.09 49.21
CA LEU A 19 -12.77 -37.11 48.25
C LEU A 19 -13.41 -36.99 46.85
N PHE A 20 -13.52 -35.77 46.34
CA PHE A 20 -13.79 -35.57 44.92
C PHE A 20 -12.52 -36.00 44.15
N PRO A 21 -12.62 -36.90 43.16
CA PRO A 21 -11.52 -37.05 42.22
C PRO A 21 -11.34 -35.71 41.53
N ALA A 22 -10.15 -35.12 41.65
CA ALA A 22 -9.77 -33.96 40.87
C ALA A 22 -9.91 -34.36 39.40
N LEU A 23 -10.90 -33.79 38.71
CA LEU A 23 -10.95 -33.85 37.26
C LEU A 23 -9.64 -33.21 36.75
N PRO A 24 -8.99 -33.78 35.73
CA PRO A 24 -7.88 -33.08 35.09
C PRO A 24 -8.40 -31.74 34.57
N ALA A 25 -7.88 -30.64 35.11
CA ALA A 25 -8.03 -29.34 34.50
C ALA A 25 -7.28 -29.39 33.16
N TYR A 26 -8.02 -29.47 32.06
CA TYR A 26 -7.45 -29.31 30.73
C TYR A 26 -7.13 -27.83 30.55
N SER A 27 -5.89 -27.47 30.84
CA SER A 27 -5.29 -26.20 30.42
C SER A 27 -5.02 -26.33 28.91
N ASN A 28 -5.74 -25.59 28.07
CA ASN A 28 -5.36 -25.38 26.67
C ASN A 28 -4.14 -24.45 26.69
N GLU A 29 -2.95 -25.00 26.96
CA GLU A 29 -1.72 -24.22 27.04
C GLU A 29 -1.28 -23.84 25.64
N GLU A 30 -1.24 -22.55 25.37
CA GLU A 30 -0.80 -22.01 24.09
C GLU A 30 0.69 -22.29 23.92
N GLU A 31 1.06 -22.98 22.84
CA GLU A 31 2.44 -23.33 22.53
C GLU A 31 2.92 -22.68 21.24
N VAL A 32 4.22 -22.39 21.18
CA VAL A 32 4.88 -21.84 20.00
C VAL A 32 6.06 -22.70 19.60
N THR A 33 6.27 -22.84 18.29
CA THR A 33 7.37 -23.60 17.68
C THR A 33 8.34 -22.66 16.99
N VAL A 34 9.62 -22.71 17.32
CA VAL A 34 10.63 -21.84 16.71
C VAL A 34 10.84 -22.18 15.23
N ASN A 35 10.83 -21.17 14.35
CA ASN A 35 10.90 -21.35 12.90
C ASN A 35 12.24 -20.94 12.25
N VAL A 36 13.22 -20.51 13.04
CA VAL A 36 14.58 -20.12 12.61
C VAL A 36 15.66 -20.89 13.34
N ASP A 37 16.82 -21.09 12.70
CA ASP A 37 17.90 -21.95 13.23
C ASP A 37 18.51 -21.41 14.53
N HIS A 38 18.44 -20.09 14.74
CA HIS A 38 18.90 -19.42 15.94
C HIS A 38 17.99 -18.25 16.29
N LEU A 39 17.38 -18.27 17.48
CA LEU A 39 16.50 -17.25 18.00
C LEU A 39 16.97 -16.83 19.40
N ASN A 40 17.22 -15.53 19.58
CA ASN A 40 17.58 -14.99 20.89
C ASN A 40 16.36 -14.95 21.82
N VAL A 41 16.54 -15.43 23.05
CA VAL A 41 15.61 -15.25 24.16
C VAL A 41 16.08 -14.07 24.99
N ARG A 42 15.19 -13.11 25.23
CA ARG A 42 15.53 -11.82 25.85
C ARG A 42 14.84 -11.62 27.19
N LYS A 43 15.41 -10.75 28.02
CA LYS A 43 14.85 -10.39 29.33
C LYS A 43 13.52 -9.63 29.25
N GLY A 44 13.25 -8.96 28.12
CA GLY A 44 12.05 -8.16 27.91
C GLY A 44 11.60 -8.11 26.44
N PRO A 45 10.40 -7.57 26.18
CA PRO A 45 9.73 -7.60 24.87
C PRO A 45 10.27 -6.52 23.91
N GLY A 46 11.53 -6.67 23.49
CA GLY A 46 12.18 -5.74 22.57
C GLY A 46 13.60 -6.16 22.17
N LEU A 47 14.06 -5.69 21.01
CA LEU A 47 15.40 -6.02 20.50
C LEU A 47 16.55 -5.40 21.33
N THR A 48 16.23 -4.41 22.16
CA THR A 48 17.18 -3.69 23.02
C THR A 48 17.36 -4.34 24.41
N TYR A 49 16.55 -5.32 24.78
CA TYR A 49 16.69 -6.04 26.05
C TYR A 49 17.82 -7.08 25.98
N ASP A 50 18.48 -7.30 27.12
CA ASP A 50 19.56 -8.28 27.26
C ASP A 50 19.15 -9.67 26.78
N ILE A 51 20.07 -10.34 26.08
CA ILE A 51 19.91 -11.73 25.67
C ILE A 51 20.23 -12.61 26.88
N ILE A 52 19.25 -13.39 27.31
CA ILE A 52 19.36 -14.30 28.46
C ILE A 52 19.51 -15.76 28.04
N GLY A 53 19.33 -16.05 26.75
CA GLY A 53 19.52 -17.37 26.17
C GLY A 53 19.27 -17.39 24.67
N SER A 54 19.32 -18.57 24.07
CA SER A 54 18.90 -18.79 22.69
C SER A 54 18.21 -20.13 22.53
N VAL A 55 17.36 -20.21 21.51
CA VAL A 55 16.55 -21.37 21.13
C VAL A 55 16.71 -21.59 19.62
N LYS A 56 16.39 -22.79 19.14
CA LYS A 56 16.65 -23.21 17.75
C LYS A 56 15.38 -23.72 17.08
N ARG A 57 15.42 -23.81 15.75
CA ARG A 57 14.31 -24.28 14.92
C ARG A 57 13.76 -25.61 15.44
N GLY A 58 12.44 -25.68 15.57
CA GLY A 58 11.72 -26.86 16.03
C GLY A 58 11.65 -26.98 17.55
N ASP A 59 12.28 -26.10 18.32
CA ASP A 59 12.04 -26.04 19.76
C ASP A 59 10.60 -25.58 20.04
N HIS A 60 9.98 -26.17 21.06
CA HIS A 60 8.60 -25.91 21.48
C HIS A 60 8.58 -25.30 22.87
N PHE A 61 7.82 -24.21 23.05
CA PHE A 61 7.70 -23.55 24.34
C PHE A 61 6.28 -23.15 24.67
N LYS A 62 5.96 -23.19 25.96
CA LYS A 62 4.71 -22.65 26.51
C LYS A 62 4.73 -21.14 26.49
N VAL A 63 3.65 -20.53 26.02
CA VAL A 63 3.42 -19.10 26.12
C VAL A 63 2.94 -18.77 27.53
N THR A 64 3.63 -17.82 28.17
CA THR A 64 3.33 -17.35 29.53
C THR A 64 2.80 -15.93 29.56
N ASP A 65 3.11 -15.13 28.56
CA ASP A 65 2.66 -13.73 28.43
C ASP A 65 2.87 -13.22 26.98
N ARG A 66 2.23 -12.11 26.65
CA ARG A 66 2.33 -11.44 25.35
C ARG A 66 2.40 -9.93 25.52
N GLU A 67 3.36 -9.31 24.86
CA GLU A 67 3.52 -7.85 24.89
C GLU A 67 4.04 -7.37 23.53
N ASN A 68 3.22 -6.62 22.80
CA ASN A 68 3.48 -6.20 21.42
C ASN A 68 3.81 -7.41 20.51
N ASP A 69 4.89 -7.33 19.71
CA ASP A 69 5.36 -8.42 18.84
C ASP A 69 6.26 -9.43 19.57
N TRP A 70 6.13 -9.56 20.89
CA TRP A 70 6.96 -10.46 21.70
C TRP A 70 6.11 -11.43 22.49
N ILE A 71 6.59 -12.67 22.52
CA ILE A 71 5.96 -13.80 23.19
C ILE A 71 6.87 -14.22 24.32
N LYS A 72 6.36 -14.22 25.54
CA LYS A 72 7.10 -14.69 26.70
C LYS A 72 6.97 -16.21 26.76
N ILE A 73 8.09 -16.90 26.60
CA ILE A 73 8.19 -18.35 26.60
C ILE A 73 8.78 -18.87 27.90
N SER A 74 8.24 -19.98 28.39
CA SER A 74 8.83 -20.66 29.54
C SER A 74 9.96 -21.60 29.12
N ILE A 75 11.20 -21.25 29.49
CA ILE A 75 12.43 -21.96 29.09
C ILE A 75 12.90 -23.01 30.12
N GLY A 76 12.06 -23.39 31.09
CA GLY A 76 12.34 -24.49 32.03
C GLY A 76 13.36 -24.17 33.14
N GLY A 77 13.50 -22.90 33.54
CA GLY A 77 14.40 -22.41 34.61
C GLY A 77 13.70 -21.45 35.59
N SER A 78 14.46 -20.62 36.32
CA SER A 78 13.92 -19.65 37.30
C SER A 78 13.40 -18.34 36.69
N GLU A 79 13.62 -18.09 35.40
CA GLU A 79 13.12 -16.92 34.69
C GLU A 79 12.58 -17.31 33.30
N ASP A 80 11.37 -16.85 32.96
CA ASP A 80 10.83 -16.90 31.60
C ASP A 80 11.51 -15.84 30.72
N GLY A 81 11.48 -16.03 29.40
CA GLY A 81 12.16 -15.14 28.47
C GLY A 81 11.32 -14.78 27.25
N TRP A 82 11.61 -13.65 26.62
CA TRP A 82 10.85 -13.12 25.50
C TRP A 82 11.50 -13.46 24.17
N VAL A 83 10.70 -13.97 23.23
CA VAL A 83 11.09 -14.20 21.85
C VAL A 83 10.21 -13.38 20.91
N ALA A 84 10.76 -12.99 19.77
CA ALA A 84 10.01 -12.24 18.78
C ALA A 84 8.98 -13.14 18.08
N SER A 85 7.73 -12.68 18.01
CA SER A 85 6.59 -13.45 17.49
C SER A 85 6.79 -13.90 16.04
N TRP A 86 7.51 -13.12 15.23
CA TRP A 86 7.79 -13.46 13.82
C TRP A 86 8.79 -14.61 13.62
N TYR A 87 9.43 -15.07 14.68
CA TYR A 87 10.36 -16.21 14.66
C TYR A 87 9.79 -17.50 15.26
N VAL A 88 8.49 -17.50 15.54
CA VAL A 88 7.80 -18.69 16.04
C VAL A 88 6.48 -18.90 15.30
N ASN A 89 6.11 -20.15 15.10
CA ASN A 89 4.82 -20.58 14.58
C ASN A 89 3.96 -20.97 15.77
N GLU A 90 2.81 -20.33 15.93
CA GLU A 90 1.88 -20.65 17.01
C GLU A 90 1.12 -21.94 16.67
N GLN A 91 1.14 -22.92 17.57
CA GLN A 91 0.15 -23.98 17.55
C GLN A 91 -1.06 -23.46 18.31
N LYS A 92 -1.95 -22.77 17.59
CA LYS A 92 -3.25 -22.42 18.15
C LYS A 92 -3.99 -23.72 18.48
N PRO A 93 -4.56 -23.87 19.69
CA PRO A 93 -5.66 -24.82 19.83
C PRO A 93 -6.69 -24.46 18.75
N GLU A 94 -7.21 -25.46 18.04
CA GLU A 94 -8.33 -25.24 17.13
C GLU A 94 -9.40 -24.47 17.92
N ILE A 95 -9.55 -23.17 17.62
CA ILE A 95 -10.70 -22.41 18.06
C ILE A 95 -11.84 -23.06 17.29
N SER A 96 -12.54 -23.98 17.97
CA SER A 96 -13.79 -24.54 17.50
C SER A 96 -14.64 -23.40 16.96
N GLU A 97 -15.30 -23.62 15.82
CA GLU A 97 -16.18 -22.69 15.10
C GLU A 97 -17.39 -22.17 15.93
N THR A 98 -17.31 -22.19 17.26
CA THR A 98 -18.41 -22.09 18.22
C THR A 98 -18.26 -20.97 19.26
N ALA A 99 -17.14 -20.25 19.33
CA ALA A 99 -17.01 -19.10 20.24
C ALA A 99 -17.91 -17.94 19.77
N GLN A 100 -18.86 -17.52 20.61
CA GLN A 100 -19.81 -16.43 20.31
C GLN A 100 -19.63 -15.25 21.24
N ALA A 101 -19.89 -14.06 20.73
CA ALA A 101 -19.96 -12.83 21.51
C ALA A 101 -21.26 -12.07 21.20
N ILE A 102 -21.77 -11.32 22.17
CA ILE A 102 -22.91 -10.41 22.03
C ILE A 102 -22.38 -9.00 21.85
N VAL A 103 -22.93 -8.29 20.88
CA VAL A 103 -22.61 -6.88 20.61
C VAL A 103 -23.31 -5.99 21.63
N THR A 104 -22.56 -5.12 22.31
CA THR A 104 -23.08 -4.29 23.42
C THR A 104 -23.56 -2.90 23.00
N VAL A 105 -23.38 -2.51 21.74
CA VAL A 105 -23.73 -1.17 21.21
C VAL A 105 -24.45 -1.24 19.88
N ASP A 106 -25.32 -0.28 19.62
CA ASP A 106 -26.02 -0.20 18.34
C ASP A 106 -25.10 0.34 17.23
N ARG A 107 -25.24 -0.21 16.03
CA ARG A 107 -24.40 0.11 14.86
C ARG A 107 -22.89 0.00 15.13
N LEU A 108 -22.44 -1.09 15.74
CA LEU A 108 -21.02 -1.42 15.83
C LEU A 108 -20.44 -1.63 14.42
N ARG A 109 -19.39 -0.89 14.07
CA ARG A 109 -18.77 -0.89 12.74
C ARG A 109 -17.93 -2.14 12.53
N ILE A 110 -18.31 -2.97 11.56
CA ILE A 110 -17.49 -4.08 11.05
C ILE A 110 -16.52 -3.50 10.03
N ARG A 111 -15.22 -3.70 10.21
CA ARG A 111 -14.16 -3.08 9.39
C ARG A 111 -13.38 -4.11 8.59
N LYS A 112 -12.72 -3.65 7.53
CA LYS A 112 -11.85 -4.48 6.69
C LYS A 112 -10.62 -5.02 7.44
N GLY A 113 -10.19 -4.36 8.50
CA GLY A 113 -8.99 -4.70 9.28
C GLY A 113 -9.06 -4.19 10.72
N PRO A 114 -8.11 -4.62 11.57
CA PRO A 114 -8.07 -4.28 12.99
C PRO A 114 -7.58 -2.83 13.20
N GLY A 115 -8.50 -1.86 13.19
CA GLY A 115 -8.18 -0.45 13.39
C GLY A 115 -9.24 0.53 12.90
N LEU A 116 -9.26 1.75 13.47
CA LEU A 116 -10.25 2.78 13.12
C LEU A 116 -10.10 3.37 11.72
N HIS A 117 -8.92 3.21 11.10
CA HIS A 117 -8.59 3.71 9.76
C HIS A 117 -9.07 2.76 8.65
N PHE A 118 -9.43 1.51 8.97
CA PHE A 118 -9.94 0.57 7.98
C PHE A 118 -11.38 0.90 7.58
N GLY A 119 -11.65 0.79 6.27
CA GLY A 119 -12.98 1.02 5.71
C GLY A 119 -14.04 0.13 6.36
N ILE A 120 -15.22 0.70 6.56
CA ILE A 120 -16.37 0.03 7.17
C ILE A 120 -16.98 -0.90 6.11
N LEU A 121 -17.05 -2.19 6.43
CA LEU A 121 -17.71 -3.23 5.63
C LEU A 121 -19.21 -3.32 5.91
N GLY A 122 -19.63 -2.87 7.08
CA GLY A 122 -21.02 -2.92 7.52
C GLY A 122 -21.15 -2.60 9.00
N PHE A 123 -22.33 -2.89 9.54
CA PHE A 123 -22.63 -2.67 10.95
C PHE A 123 -23.30 -3.91 11.52
N VAL A 124 -23.08 -4.15 12.81
CA VAL A 124 -23.81 -5.13 13.62
C VAL A 124 -24.46 -4.37 14.78
N ASN A 125 -25.71 -4.69 15.09
CA ASN A 125 -26.48 -3.93 16.08
C ASN A 125 -26.35 -4.54 17.48
N GLN A 126 -26.78 -3.78 18.48
CA GLN A 126 -26.79 -4.22 19.88
C GLN A 126 -27.59 -5.52 20.03
N ASP A 127 -27.17 -6.36 20.98
CA ASP A 127 -27.76 -7.65 21.34
C ASP A 127 -27.68 -8.73 20.24
N GLN A 128 -26.97 -8.47 19.14
CA GLN A 128 -26.71 -9.46 18.11
C GLN A 128 -25.53 -10.36 18.48
N TYR A 129 -25.70 -11.66 18.22
CA TYR A 129 -24.65 -12.67 18.36
C TYR A 129 -23.74 -12.67 17.13
N VAL A 130 -22.44 -12.73 17.37
CA VAL A 130 -21.40 -12.84 16.35
C VAL A 130 -20.49 -14.01 16.66
N ASN A 131 -20.08 -14.74 15.63
CA ASN A 131 -19.08 -15.79 15.79
C ASN A 131 -17.70 -15.14 15.82
N VAL A 132 -16.87 -15.55 16.76
CA VAL A 132 -15.49 -15.08 16.91
C VAL A 132 -14.58 -16.00 16.12
N LEU A 133 -13.87 -15.44 15.14
CA LEU A 133 -12.96 -16.17 14.27
C LEU A 133 -11.50 -16.03 14.71
N ASP A 134 -11.09 -14.82 15.08
CA ASP A 134 -9.71 -14.51 15.51
C ASP A 134 -9.66 -13.18 16.29
N SER A 135 -8.50 -12.83 16.84
CA SER A 135 -8.24 -11.54 17.49
C SER A 135 -6.83 -11.02 17.22
N VAL A 136 -6.70 -9.71 17.04
CA VAL A 136 -5.43 -8.98 16.92
C VAL A 136 -5.54 -7.74 17.80
N GLU A 137 -4.71 -7.66 18.85
CA GLU A 137 -4.76 -6.59 19.85
C GLU A 137 -6.19 -6.41 20.43
N ASP A 138 -6.73 -5.19 20.37
CA ASP A 138 -8.09 -4.83 20.82
C ASP A 138 -9.16 -5.05 19.73
N TRP A 139 -8.86 -5.80 18.68
CA TRP A 139 -9.79 -6.06 17.57
C TRP A 139 -10.10 -7.54 17.44
N ILE A 140 -11.38 -7.84 17.24
CA ILE A 140 -11.90 -9.20 17.07
C ILE A 140 -12.38 -9.36 15.63
N HIS A 141 -11.84 -10.37 14.95
CA HIS A 141 -12.36 -10.81 13.66
C HIS A 141 -13.61 -11.64 13.91
N ILE A 142 -14.73 -11.15 13.43
CA ILE A 142 -16.03 -11.77 13.63
C ILE A 142 -16.62 -12.24 12.30
N SER A 143 -17.45 -13.28 12.37
CA SER A 143 -18.33 -13.70 11.29
C SER A 143 -19.77 -13.43 11.63
N THR A 144 -20.48 -12.80 10.70
CA THR A 144 -21.93 -12.66 10.70
C THR A 144 -22.51 -13.47 9.53
N LYS A 145 -23.84 -13.57 9.42
CA LYS A 145 -24.50 -14.27 8.29
C LYS A 145 -24.18 -13.70 6.91
N SER A 146 -23.74 -12.43 6.83
CA SER A 146 -23.53 -11.72 5.56
C SER A 146 -22.09 -11.26 5.32
N THR A 147 -21.31 -11.06 6.39
CA THR A 147 -20.02 -10.36 6.32
C THR A 147 -19.06 -10.85 7.40
N ASN A 148 -17.79 -11.07 7.02
CA ASN A 148 -16.69 -11.27 7.95
C ASN A 148 -15.85 -9.99 8.03
N GLY A 149 -15.42 -9.59 9.22
CA GLY A 149 -14.61 -8.40 9.40
C GLY A 149 -14.31 -8.10 10.87
N TRP A 150 -13.63 -7.00 11.11
CA TRP A 150 -13.04 -6.67 12.41
C TRP A 150 -13.87 -5.67 13.18
N VAL A 151 -14.10 -5.93 14.46
CA VAL A 151 -14.78 -5.02 15.39
C VAL A 151 -13.92 -4.79 16.63
N SER A 152 -14.09 -3.65 17.30
CA SER A 152 -13.36 -3.39 18.56
C SER A 152 -13.89 -4.30 19.67
N LYS A 153 -12.96 -4.93 20.41
CA LYS A 153 -13.21 -5.88 21.49
C LYS A 153 -14.01 -5.26 22.63
N GLU A 154 -13.88 -3.96 22.86
CA GLU A 154 -14.58 -3.23 23.93
C GLU A 154 -16.11 -3.26 23.77
N TYR A 155 -16.60 -3.50 22.55
CA TYR A 155 -18.04 -3.56 22.23
C TYR A 155 -18.58 -4.99 22.13
N LEU A 156 -17.81 -5.97 22.61
CA LEU A 156 -18.19 -7.37 22.62
C LEU A 156 -18.19 -7.91 24.04
N GLN A 157 -19.30 -8.58 24.38
CA GLN A 157 -19.41 -9.40 25.57
C GLN A 157 -19.35 -10.87 25.16
N PHE A 158 -18.28 -11.57 25.51
CA PHE A 158 -18.10 -12.98 25.16
C PHE A 158 -19.07 -13.86 25.93
N VAL A 159 -19.67 -14.82 25.23
CA VAL A 159 -20.67 -15.74 25.79
C VAL A 159 -19.96 -17.05 26.11
N ASP A 160 -19.84 -17.36 27.40
CA ASP A 160 -19.47 -18.70 27.83
C ASP A 160 -20.57 -19.68 27.43
N SER A 161 -20.20 -20.81 26.85
CA SER A 161 -21.09 -21.80 26.24
C SER A 161 -21.98 -22.53 27.25
N THR A 162 -22.94 -21.82 27.85
CA THR A 162 -24.05 -22.40 28.62
C THR A 162 -25.32 -21.57 28.43
N ASN A 163 -26.09 -21.92 27.38
CA ASN A 163 -27.51 -21.62 27.09
C ASN A 163 -27.82 -20.63 25.93
N PRO A 164 -28.60 -21.04 24.90
CA PRO A 164 -29.12 -20.15 23.86
C PRO A 164 -30.58 -19.73 24.12
N VAL A 165 -30.98 -18.52 23.72
CA VAL A 165 -32.39 -18.06 23.70
C VAL A 165 -32.74 -17.44 22.34
N THR A 166 -33.93 -17.80 21.85
CA THR A 166 -34.48 -17.59 20.50
C THR A 166 -35.46 -16.40 20.38
N ASP A 167 -35.35 -15.70 19.24
CA ASP A 167 -36.39 -15.21 18.29
C ASP A 167 -37.36 -14.00 18.50
N ASN A 168 -37.49 -13.26 17.37
CA ASN A 168 -38.66 -12.58 16.74
C ASN A 168 -39.15 -11.15 17.11
N LYS A 169 -39.19 -10.24 16.09
CA LYS A 169 -40.38 -9.38 15.77
C LYS A 169 -40.35 -8.65 14.41
N ALA A 170 -41.55 -8.21 13.97
CA ALA A 170 -41.99 -8.01 12.59
C ALA A 170 -42.17 -6.55 12.08
N SER A 171 -42.28 -6.49 10.73
CA SER A 171 -42.47 -5.44 9.70
C SER A 171 -43.44 -4.25 9.89
N SER A 172 -43.00 -3.04 9.47
CA SER A 172 -43.83 -1.88 9.07
C SER A 172 -43.40 -1.34 7.70
N SER A 173 -44.33 -1.07 6.77
CA SER A 173 -44.04 -0.65 5.38
C SER A 173 -43.68 0.85 5.25
N LYS A 174 -42.51 1.16 4.69
CA LYS A 174 -42.03 2.54 4.42
C LYS A 174 -42.24 2.89 2.94
N LYS A 175 -42.31 4.18 2.56
CA LYS A 175 -42.34 4.66 1.16
C LYS A 175 -41.09 5.49 0.85
N GLY A 176 -40.64 5.50 -0.40
CA GLY A 176 -39.52 6.34 -0.85
C GLY A 176 -39.67 6.84 -2.28
N THR A 177 -38.87 7.84 -2.64
CA THR A 177 -38.85 8.47 -3.97
C THR A 177 -37.48 8.31 -4.60
N VAL A 178 -37.43 7.94 -5.88
CA VAL A 178 -36.18 7.78 -6.65
C VAL A 178 -35.57 9.15 -6.96
N THR A 179 -34.27 9.32 -6.72
CA THR A 179 -33.57 10.62 -6.88
C THR A 179 -32.74 10.75 -8.16
N VAL A 180 -32.75 9.73 -9.03
CA VAL A 180 -31.96 9.71 -10.27
C VAL A 180 -32.71 9.07 -11.44
N ASN A 181 -32.40 9.51 -12.66
CA ASN A 181 -32.96 8.90 -13.86
C ASN A 181 -32.31 7.55 -14.20
N ARG A 182 -33.14 6.60 -14.65
CA ARG A 182 -32.72 5.26 -15.11
C ARG A 182 -32.05 4.39 -14.03
N LEU A 183 -32.48 4.50 -12.77
CA LEU A 183 -32.04 3.65 -11.66
C LEU A 183 -32.32 2.18 -11.96
N ASN A 184 -31.30 1.33 -11.90
CA ASN A 184 -31.43 -0.10 -12.17
C ASN A 184 -32.18 -0.82 -11.02
N VAL A 185 -33.20 -1.60 -11.39
CA VAL A 185 -33.94 -2.51 -10.50
C VAL A 185 -33.41 -3.94 -10.71
N ARG A 186 -33.03 -4.63 -9.64
CA ARG A 186 -32.29 -5.91 -9.69
C ARG A 186 -32.99 -7.05 -8.97
N ASP A 187 -32.65 -8.29 -9.35
CA ASP A 187 -33.22 -9.50 -8.73
C ASP A 187 -32.65 -9.80 -7.33
N GLN A 188 -31.43 -9.36 -7.03
CA GLN A 188 -30.71 -9.53 -5.75
C GLN A 188 -30.01 -8.21 -5.36
N PRO A 189 -29.67 -7.99 -4.08
CA PRO A 189 -29.00 -6.77 -3.61
C PRO A 189 -27.50 -6.79 -3.94
N SER A 190 -27.18 -6.81 -5.24
CA SER A 190 -25.80 -6.86 -5.75
C SER A 190 -25.65 -6.13 -7.08
N LEU A 191 -24.50 -5.51 -7.29
CA LEU A 191 -24.17 -4.85 -8.57
C LEU A 191 -23.95 -5.85 -9.73
N SER A 192 -23.64 -7.12 -9.41
CA SER A 192 -23.46 -8.20 -10.37
C SER A 192 -24.75 -8.96 -10.72
N SER A 193 -25.87 -8.66 -10.04
CA SER A 193 -27.15 -9.32 -10.26
C SER A 193 -27.89 -8.79 -11.50
N SER A 194 -28.77 -9.61 -12.08
CA SER A 194 -29.53 -9.26 -13.29
C SER A 194 -30.35 -8.00 -13.09
N VAL A 195 -30.29 -7.07 -14.06
CA VAL A 195 -31.15 -5.89 -14.09
C VAL A 195 -32.49 -6.29 -14.71
N ILE A 196 -33.54 -6.27 -13.91
CA ILE A 196 -34.91 -6.68 -14.28
C ILE A 196 -35.83 -5.50 -14.60
N GLY A 197 -35.34 -4.26 -14.45
CA GLY A 197 -36.09 -3.06 -14.77
C GLY A 197 -35.31 -1.77 -14.52
N LYS A 198 -35.96 -0.64 -14.80
CA LYS A 198 -35.44 0.70 -14.47
C LYS A 198 -36.56 1.58 -13.90
N LEU A 199 -36.17 2.54 -13.06
CA LEU A 199 -37.01 3.59 -12.49
C LEU A 199 -36.42 4.96 -12.82
N ASN A 200 -37.25 5.99 -12.97
CA ASN A 200 -36.80 7.36 -13.23
C ASN A 200 -36.90 8.24 -11.99
N GLU A 201 -36.27 9.40 -12.07
CA GLU A 201 -36.28 10.39 -11.01
C GLU A 201 -37.71 10.84 -10.71
N GLY A 202 -38.05 10.92 -9.43
CA GLY A 202 -39.39 11.28 -8.96
C GLY A 202 -40.38 10.11 -8.85
N GLU A 203 -40.05 8.90 -9.35
CA GLU A 203 -40.93 7.74 -9.20
C GLU A 203 -41.01 7.26 -7.74
N GLU A 204 -42.22 6.98 -7.26
CA GLU A 204 -42.46 6.48 -5.89
C GLU A 204 -42.37 4.95 -5.80
N ILE A 205 -41.73 4.46 -4.74
CA ILE A 205 -41.52 3.03 -4.47
C ILE A 205 -41.96 2.64 -3.06
N HIS A 206 -42.51 1.43 -2.94
CA HIS A 206 -42.90 0.84 -1.66
C HIS A 206 -41.73 0.03 -1.09
N ILE A 207 -41.29 0.40 0.10
CA ILE A 207 -40.13 -0.18 0.78
C ILE A 207 -40.60 -1.25 1.76
N GLN A 208 -40.20 -2.49 1.48
CA GLN A 208 -40.48 -3.64 2.34
C GLN A 208 -39.42 -3.80 3.41
N GLN A 209 -38.16 -3.53 3.05
CA GLN A 209 -37.01 -3.74 3.93
C GLN A 209 -35.85 -2.88 3.43
N VAL A 210 -35.04 -2.37 4.34
CA VAL A 210 -33.76 -1.72 4.04
C VAL A 210 -32.65 -2.62 4.57
N GLU A 211 -31.73 -3.04 3.71
CA GLU A 211 -30.57 -3.87 4.05
C GLU A 211 -29.30 -3.18 3.55
N SER A 212 -28.54 -2.57 4.47
CA SER A 212 -27.27 -1.87 4.15
C SER A 212 -27.43 -0.86 2.99
N ASP A 213 -26.85 -1.14 1.81
CA ASP A 213 -26.85 -0.26 0.62
C ASP A 213 -28.02 -0.53 -0.35
N TRP A 214 -28.95 -1.40 0.03
CA TRP A 214 -30.04 -1.84 -0.82
C TRP A 214 -31.41 -1.71 -0.17
N VAL A 215 -32.38 -1.30 -0.96
CA VAL A 215 -33.78 -1.17 -0.58
C VAL A 215 -34.56 -2.26 -1.31
N LYS A 216 -35.22 -3.11 -0.54
CA LYS A 216 -36.13 -4.13 -1.06
C LYS A 216 -37.47 -3.51 -1.39
N ILE A 217 -37.85 -3.59 -2.65
CA ILE A 217 -39.08 -3.02 -3.18
C ILE A 217 -39.95 -4.07 -3.86
N GLN A 218 -41.22 -3.75 -4.03
CA GLN A 218 -42.11 -4.48 -4.94
C GLN A 218 -42.08 -3.82 -6.32
N TYR A 219 -41.63 -4.53 -7.35
CA TYR A 219 -41.56 -4.03 -8.73
C TYR A 219 -42.32 -4.96 -9.69
N LYS A 220 -43.39 -4.44 -10.31
CA LYS A 220 -44.26 -5.17 -11.26
C LYS A 220 -44.73 -6.56 -10.77
N GLY A 221 -45.03 -6.67 -9.47
CA GLY A 221 -45.51 -7.92 -8.87
C GLY A 221 -44.41 -8.85 -8.35
N THR A 222 -43.13 -8.52 -8.52
CA THR A 222 -41.98 -9.31 -8.03
C THR A 222 -41.17 -8.53 -6.99
N LYS A 223 -40.57 -9.24 -6.02
CA LYS A 223 -39.62 -8.63 -5.07
C LYS A 223 -38.31 -8.31 -5.78
N ALA A 224 -37.83 -7.08 -5.63
CA ALA A 224 -36.66 -6.58 -6.32
C ALA A 224 -35.86 -5.64 -5.42
N TRP A 225 -34.66 -5.27 -5.88
CA TRP A 225 -33.72 -4.46 -5.12
C TRP A 225 -33.25 -3.25 -5.92
N VAL A 226 -33.17 -2.11 -5.24
CA VAL A 226 -32.60 -0.87 -5.77
C VAL A 226 -31.58 -0.32 -4.78
N SER A 227 -30.58 0.42 -5.25
CA SER A 227 -29.55 0.94 -4.35
C SER A 227 -30.11 2.07 -3.47
N ALA A 228 -29.90 1.96 -2.16
CA ALA A 228 -30.41 2.87 -1.14
C ALA A 228 -29.92 4.31 -1.31
N GLN A 229 -28.72 4.51 -1.87
CA GLN A 229 -28.15 5.83 -2.13
C GLN A 229 -28.98 6.68 -3.11
N TYR A 230 -29.86 6.04 -3.90
CA TYR A 230 -30.70 6.71 -4.91
C TYR A 230 -32.19 6.72 -4.54
N VAL A 231 -32.50 6.46 -3.27
CA VAL A 231 -33.86 6.43 -2.75
C VAL A 231 -33.97 7.34 -1.53
N SER A 232 -34.76 8.39 -1.67
CA SER A 232 -35.12 9.27 -0.54
C SER A 232 -36.30 8.66 0.22
N ILE A 233 -36.09 8.28 1.49
CA ILE A 233 -37.12 7.67 2.34
C ILE A 233 -37.75 8.77 3.19
N LYS A 234 -39.04 9.04 3.00
CA LYS A 234 -39.78 9.97 3.87
C LYS A 234 -40.35 9.20 5.06
N GLU A 235 -39.91 9.53 6.28
CA GLU A 235 -40.69 9.20 7.48
C GLU A 235 -41.83 10.22 7.66
N PRO A 236 -42.99 9.81 8.21
CA PRO A 236 -44.12 10.72 8.34
C PRO A 236 -43.93 11.62 9.57
N SER A 237 -43.81 12.93 9.35
CA SER A 237 -44.17 13.92 10.37
C SER A 237 -44.63 15.24 9.74
N GLU A 238 -45.87 15.57 10.07
CA GLU A 238 -46.54 16.87 10.32
C GLU A 238 -46.11 18.16 9.59
N GLU A 239 -47.16 18.84 9.09
CA GLU A 239 -47.35 20.23 8.64
C GLU A 239 -46.59 21.28 9.50
N GLU A 240 -46.24 22.52 9.12
CA GLU A 240 -46.57 23.40 7.99
C GLU A 240 -45.62 24.64 8.00
N LYS A 241 -45.65 25.40 6.90
CA LYS A 241 -45.45 26.88 6.75
C LYS A 241 -44.10 27.51 6.33
N THR A 242 -44.09 27.85 5.04
CA THR A 242 -43.86 29.17 4.39
C THR A 242 -42.57 29.97 4.63
N SER A 243 -41.91 30.35 3.54
CA SER A 243 -41.86 31.74 3.04
C SER A 243 -41.22 31.84 1.65
N GLU A 244 -41.84 32.65 0.79
CA GLU A 244 -41.46 33.00 -0.57
C GLU A 244 -40.20 33.90 -0.64
N SER A 245 -39.43 33.81 -1.74
CA SER A 245 -39.04 35.02 -2.48
C SER A 245 -38.56 34.70 -3.90
N ASN A 246 -39.10 35.48 -4.84
CA ASN A 246 -38.86 35.52 -6.28
C ASN A 246 -37.44 35.99 -6.67
N LYS A 247 -36.92 35.50 -7.81
CA LYS A 247 -36.52 36.32 -8.98
C LYS A 247 -36.03 35.49 -10.18
N THR A 248 -36.94 35.33 -11.14
CA THR A 248 -36.87 35.62 -12.59
C THR A 248 -35.54 35.63 -13.39
N LYS A 249 -35.63 35.02 -14.59
CA LYS A 249 -35.14 35.45 -15.94
C LYS A 249 -33.64 35.23 -16.27
N THR A 250 -33.17 34.84 -17.46
CA THR A 250 -33.75 34.58 -18.82
C THR A 250 -32.69 33.83 -19.66
N ASP A 251 -33.13 33.32 -20.82
CA ASP A 251 -32.45 32.59 -21.89
C ASP A 251 -31.24 33.26 -22.61
N THR A 252 -30.73 32.47 -23.57
CA THR A 252 -30.09 32.77 -24.88
C THR A 252 -28.57 32.84 -25.00
N ASP A 253 -28.02 31.76 -25.57
CA ASP A 253 -27.36 31.62 -26.89
C ASP A 253 -26.40 32.70 -27.47
N GLU A 254 -25.43 32.13 -28.19
CA GLU A 254 -24.68 32.58 -29.37
C GLU A 254 -23.18 32.92 -29.28
N GLU A 255 -22.53 32.41 -30.34
CA GLU A 255 -21.14 32.38 -30.79
C GLU A 255 -20.39 33.72 -30.85
N SER A 256 -19.05 33.64 -30.84
CA SER A 256 -18.24 34.25 -31.91
C SER A 256 -16.77 33.80 -31.86
N ASN A 257 -16.25 33.57 -33.07
CA ASN A 257 -14.86 33.29 -33.44
C ASN A 257 -13.91 34.48 -33.17
N GLU A 258 -12.60 34.21 -33.05
CA GLU A 258 -11.60 34.83 -33.93
C GLU A 258 -10.25 34.07 -33.95
N GLU A 259 -9.67 34.04 -35.15
CA GLU A 259 -8.39 33.44 -35.59
C GLU A 259 -7.18 34.23 -35.01
N THR A 260 -5.96 33.71 -34.83
CA THR A 260 -4.99 33.36 -35.88
C THR A 260 -3.63 32.98 -35.26
N ALA A 261 -2.82 32.30 -36.08
CA ALA A 261 -1.34 32.25 -36.13
C ALA A 261 -0.65 30.94 -35.70
N SER A 262 -0.29 30.16 -36.72
CA SER A 262 0.72 29.08 -36.69
C SER A 262 2.12 29.59 -36.35
N PRO A 263 2.98 28.70 -35.82
CA PRO A 263 4.30 28.53 -36.42
C PRO A 263 4.67 27.05 -36.67
N THR A 264 5.09 26.82 -37.92
CA THR A 264 6.18 25.92 -38.38
C THR A 264 6.19 24.47 -37.91
N GLU A 265 5.75 23.59 -38.82
CA GLU A 265 6.05 22.16 -38.86
C GLU A 265 7.56 21.94 -39.07
N ASP A 266 8.24 21.46 -38.04
CA ASP A 266 9.44 20.65 -38.21
C ASP A 266 9.04 19.16 -38.13
N THR A 267 9.50 18.43 -39.13
CA THR A 267 9.19 17.05 -39.51
C THR A 267 9.27 16.03 -38.35
N ILE A 268 8.11 15.51 -37.92
CA ILE A 268 7.96 14.25 -37.18
C ILE A 268 7.02 13.35 -37.99
N SER A 269 7.44 12.83 -39.15
CA SER A 269 6.54 12.02 -40.00
C SER A 269 6.71 10.50 -39.91
N ASP A 270 7.77 9.98 -39.27
CA ASP A 270 8.15 8.58 -39.50
C ASP A 270 8.26 7.71 -38.22
N LEU A 271 7.88 8.22 -37.04
CA LEU A 271 7.93 7.44 -35.81
C LEU A 271 6.77 6.43 -35.75
N GLN A 272 7.09 5.14 -35.69
CA GLN A 272 6.09 4.08 -35.49
C GLN A 272 6.05 3.64 -34.02
N ALA A 273 4.93 3.05 -33.59
CA ALA A 273 4.78 2.44 -32.27
C ALA A 273 3.87 1.21 -32.31
N ILE A 274 3.99 0.32 -31.33
CA ILE A 274 3.12 -0.84 -31.12
C ILE A 274 2.24 -0.61 -29.90
N VAL A 275 0.96 -0.96 -30.01
CA VAL A 275 0.02 -0.93 -28.89
C VAL A 275 0.28 -2.10 -27.92
N THR A 276 0.47 -1.80 -26.63
CA THR A 276 0.77 -2.82 -25.60
C THR A 276 -0.46 -3.25 -24.79
N ALA A 277 -1.52 -2.44 -24.77
CA ALA A 277 -2.78 -2.73 -24.08
C ALA A 277 -3.70 -3.64 -24.90
N SER A 278 -4.38 -4.59 -24.23
CA SER A 278 -5.34 -5.50 -24.87
C SER A 278 -6.44 -4.76 -25.64
N SER A 279 -6.85 -3.60 -25.15
CA SER A 279 -7.71 -2.64 -25.84
C SER A 279 -7.35 -1.23 -25.38
N LEU A 280 -7.14 -0.33 -26.34
CA LEU A 280 -6.72 1.06 -26.13
C LEU A 280 -7.72 1.99 -26.78
N ASN A 281 -8.35 2.85 -25.99
CA ASN A 281 -9.29 3.86 -26.48
C ASN A 281 -8.55 4.95 -27.27
N VAL A 282 -9.04 5.23 -28.47
CA VAL A 282 -8.64 6.38 -29.29
C VAL A 282 -9.65 7.50 -29.07
N ARG A 283 -9.16 8.72 -28.82
CA ARG A 283 -9.98 9.90 -28.48
C ARG A 283 -9.81 11.02 -29.51
N ASP A 284 -10.78 11.93 -29.58
CA ASP A 284 -10.68 13.13 -30.42
C ASP A 284 -9.78 14.23 -29.82
N ASP A 285 -9.50 14.15 -28.52
CA ASP A 285 -8.61 15.07 -27.80
C ASP A 285 -7.59 14.32 -26.91
N GLY A 286 -6.44 14.94 -26.68
CA GLY A 286 -5.34 14.44 -25.85
C GLY A 286 -5.61 14.58 -24.35
N SER A 287 -6.75 14.08 -23.89
CA SER A 287 -7.19 14.14 -22.50
C SER A 287 -8.10 12.97 -22.12
N LEU A 288 -8.20 12.67 -20.82
CA LEU A 288 -9.13 11.65 -20.32
C LEU A 288 -10.60 12.07 -20.46
N SER A 289 -10.86 13.37 -20.58
CA SER A 289 -12.15 13.97 -20.88
C SER A 289 -12.52 13.97 -22.37
N GLY A 290 -11.54 13.75 -23.26
CA GLY A 290 -11.79 13.63 -24.71
C GLY A 290 -12.77 12.50 -25.02
N ARG A 291 -13.61 12.65 -26.03
CA ARG A 291 -14.61 11.64 -26.37
C ARG A 291 -13.92 10.47 -27.06
N ILE A 292 -14.31 9.25 -26.68
CA ILE A 292 -13.81 8.04 -27.33
C ILE A 292 -14.40 7.96 -28.73
N VAL A 293 -13.53 7.93 -29.73
CA VAL A 293 -13.92 7.87 -31.15
C VAL A 293 -13.65 6.50 -31.76
N ASP A 294 -12.74 5.71 -31.19
CA ASP A 294 -12.41 4.36 -31.66
C ASP A 294 -11.67 3.56 -30.57
N SER A 295 -11.30 2.32 -30.88
CA SER A 295 -10.40 1.50 -30.06
C SER A 295 -9.45 0.68 -30.92
N ILE A 296 -8.20 0.56 -30.48
CA ILE A 296 -7.15 -0.25 -31.11
C ILE A 296 -6.67 -1.36 -30.16
N SER A 297 -6.16 -2.45 -30.70
CA SER A 297 -5.85 -3.68 -29.96
C SER A 297 -4.35 -3.87 -29.75
N LYS A 298 -3.99 -4.74 -28.79
CA LYS A 298 -2.60 -5.10 -28.53
C LYS A 298 -1.94 -5.66 -29.79
N GLY A 299 -0.76 -5.15 -30.11
CA GLY A 299 0.02 -5.55 -31.28
C GLY A 299 -0.23 -4.65 -32.51
N ASP A 300 -1.26 -3.81 -32.49
CA ASP A 300 -1.52 -2.88 -33.59
C ASP A 300 -0.34 -1.90 -33.76
N GLN A 301 0.09 -1.71 -35.01
CA GLN A 301 1.10 -0.72 -35.37
C GLN A 301 0.44 0.61 -35.71
N VAL A 302 0.99 1.68 -35.14
CA VAL A 302 0.50 3.04 -35.33
C VAL A 302 1.65 3.98 -35.69
N THR A 303 1.36 5.02 -36.45
CA THR A 303 2.32 6.10 -36.73
C THR A 303 2.06 7.25 -35.77
N ILE A 304 3.10 7.77 -35.15
CA ILE A 304 3.04 8.93 -34.27
C ILE A 304 3.05 10.20 -35.13
N LEU A 305 2.03 11.02 -34.96
CA LEU A 305 1.90 12.31 -35.65
C LEU A 305 2.28 13.49 -34.75
N GLU A 306 1.96 13.40 -33.46
CA GLU A 306 2.14 14.51 -32.52
C GLU A 306 2.21 13.96 -31.09
N GLU A 307 2.97 14.59 -30.21
CA GLU A 307 3.05 14.23 -28.79
C GLU A 307 2.79 15.48 -27.94
N LYS A 308 1.73 15.44 -27.13
CA LYS A 308 1.39 16.49 -26.16
C LYS A 308 1.33 15.88 -24.78
N SER A 309 2.28 16.25 -23.93
CA SER A 309 2.38 15.75 -22.56
C SER A 309 2.39 14.22 -22.50
N LYS A 310 1.32 13.58 -22.00
CA LYS A 310 1.19 12.11 -21.88
C LYS A 310 0.33 11.49 -23.00
N TRP A 311 -0.11 12.28 -23.96
CA TRP A 311 -0.98 11.87 -25.06
C TRP A 311 -0.24 11.94 -26.39
N ILE A 312 -0.45 10.92 -27.21
CA ILE A 312 0.18 10.77 -28.50
C ILE A 312 -0.94 10.75 -29.55
N LYS A 313 -0.91 11.70 -30.47
CA LYS A 313 -1.75 11.68 -31.65
C LYS A 313 -1.17 10.67 -32.61
N ILE A 314 -1.97 9.70 -32.97
CA ILE A 314 -1.57 8.60 -33.83
C ILE A 314 -2.35 8.64 -35.14
N LYS A 315 -1.74 8.07 -36.17
CA LYS A 315 -2.39 7.59 -37.38
C LYS A 315 -2.49 6.08 -37.32
N TYR A 316 -3.67 5.54 -37.60
CA TYR A 316 -3.96 4.11 -37.53
C TYR A 316 -5.02 3.74 -38.59
N ASP A 317 -5.15 2.46 -38.92
CA ASP A 317 -6.15 1.95 -39.86
C ASP A 317 -6.19 2.75 -41.19
N GLY A 318 -5.02 2.84 -41.85
CA GLY A 318 -4.83 3.54 -43.12
C GLY A 318 -4.69 5.06 -42.99
N ASN A 319 -5.75 5.76 -42.56
CA ASN A 319 -5.80 7.24 -42.51
C ASN A 319 -6.55 7.82 -41.30
N LYS A 320 -7.08 7.00 -40.39
CA LYS A 320 -7.74 7.53 -39.19
C LYS A 320 -6.69 8.16 -38.28
N THR A 321 -7.12 9.20 -37.54
CA THR A 321 -6.27 9.84 -36.54
C THR A 321 -7.03 10.02 -35.24
N GLY A 322 -6.30 10.05 -34.14
CA GLY A 322 -6.84 10.34 -32.83
C GLY A 322 -5.77 10.25 -31.76
N TRP A 323 -6.12 10.63 -30.54
CA TRP A 323 -5.22 10.68 -29.40
C TRP A 323 -5.33 9.41 -28.59
N VAL A 324 -4.18 8.84 -28.26
CA VAL A 324 -4.09 7.72 -27.32
C VAL A 324 -3.15 8.07 -26.18
N ALA A 325 -3.38 7.41 -25.06
CA ALA A 325 -2.49 7.46 -23.92
C ALA A 325 -1.11 6.88 -24.29
N GLY A 326 -0.07 7.71 -24.24
CA GLY A 326 1.26 7.36 -24.72
C GLY A 326 1.92 6.21 -23.95
N TRP A 327 1.50 5.97 -22.70
CA TRP A 327 2.01 4.86 -21.87
C TRP A 327 1.53 3.47 -22.33
N TYR A 328 0.60 3.39 -23.28
CA TYR A 328 0.21 2.14 -23.93
C TYR A 328 0.86 1.95 -25.31
N LEU A 329 1.79 2.83 -25.69
CA LEU A 329 2.56 2.71 -26.93
C LEU A 329 4.02 2.37 -26.63
N GLU A 330 4.52 1.33 -27.32
CA GLU A 330 5.93 1.01 -27.40
C GLU A 330 6.49 1.58 -28.71
N LYS A 331 7.29 2.66 -28.64
CA LYS A 331 7.85 3.30 -29.84
C LYS A 331 8.85 2.37 -30.53
N LEU A 332 8.68 2.16 -31.83
CA LEU A 332 9.60 1.43 -32.69
C LEU A 332 10.76 2.34 -33.06
N ALA A 333 11.98 1.85 -32.86
CA ALA A 333 13.20 2.62 -33.08
C ALA A 333 13.31 3.08 -34.55
N VAL A 334 13.27 4.39 -34.78
CA VAL A 334 13.85 5.03 -35.96
C VAL A 334 15.28 5.41 -35.59
N SER A 335 16.24 5.02 -36.43
CA SER A 335 17.61 5.49 -36.37
C SER A 335 17.63 7.01 -36.45
N VAL A 336 18.08 7.69 -35.40
CA VAL A 336 18.33 9.13 -35.43
C VAL A 336 19.73 9.35 -36.01
N PRO A 337 19.88 10.03 -37.16
CA PRO A 337 21.16 10.59 -37.56
C PRO A 337 21.35 11.95 -36.86
N ASP A 338 22.43 12.02 -36.09
CA ASP A 338 23.37 13.14 -35.92
C ASP A 338 22.84 14.57 -35.64
N SER A 339 23.20 15.12 -34.47
CA SER A 339 23.89 16.43 -34.35
C SER A 339 24.00 16.87 -32.88
N LYS A 340 25.17 16.61 -32.28
CA LYS A 340 26.12 17.65 -31.82
C LYS A 340 27.33 16.96 -31.19
N SER A 341 28.48 17.30 -31.74
CA SER A 341 29.81 16.79 -31.47
C SER A 341 30.31 17.09 -30.06
N GLU A 342 30.67 16.05 -29.30
CA GLU A 342 31.80 16.05 -28.35
C GLU A 342 32.57 14.72 -28.47
N GLU A 343 33.88 14.80 -28.22
CA GLU A 343 35.02 13.93 -28.55
C GLU A 343 34.80 12.41 -28.77
N LYS A 344 35.26 11.91 -29.92
CA LYS A 344 35.54 10.48 -30.16
C LYS A 344 36.78 10.07 -29.35
N GLU A 345 36.58 9.64 -28.11
CA GLU A 345 37.62 8.99 -27.32
C GLU A 345 37.64 7.47 -27.57
N THR A 346 38.54 7.00 -28.43
CA THR A 346 38.42 5.66 -29.04
C THR A 346 39.00 4.48 -28.27
N ASP A 347 39.49 4.63 -27.02
CA ASP A 347 40.11 3.54 -26.24
C ASP A 347 39.67 3.41 -24.78
N LYS A 348 38.60 4.10 -24.35
CA LYS A 348 38.09 4.00 -22.97
C LYS A 348 37.09 2.85 -22.83
N GLU A 349 37.18 2.10 -21.74
CA GLU A 349 36.23 1.06 -21.39
C GLU A 349 35.55 1.39 -20.06
N ILE A 350 34.30 0.98 -19.94
CA ILE A 350 33.66 0.84 -18.64
C ILE A 350 33.87 -0.55 -18.07
N ILE A 351 33.87 -0.66 -16.75
CA ILE A 351 33.85 -1.92 -16.01
C ILE A 351 32.56 -1.93 -15.18
N ILE A 352 31.72 -2.93 -15.36
CA ILE A 352 30.48 -3.06 -14.60
C ILE A 352 30.80 -3.26 -13.13
N LEU A 353 30.23 -2.42 -12.26
CA LEU A 353 30.46 -2.53 -10.82
C LEU A 353 29.56 -3.59 -10.17
N TYR A 354 28.38 -3.85 -10.75
CA TYR A 354 27.32 -4.59 -10.08
C TYR A 354 26.72 -5.70 -10.96
N ASN A 355 26.48 -6.87 -10.37
CA ASN A 355 25.79 -7.97 -11.07
C ASN A 355 24.35 -7.61 -11.42
N GLY A 356 23.93 -7.95 -12.63
CA GLY A 356 22.57 -7.68 -13.11
C GLY A 356 22.38 -6.23 -13.58
N THR A 357 23.47 -5.48 -13.79
CA THR A 357 23.42 -4.09 -14.29
C THR A 357 22.65 -4.04 -15.60
N ASN A 358 21.61 -3.22 -15.66
CA ASN A 358 20.79 -3.04 -16.85
C ASN A 358 21.57 -2.26 -17.92
N ILE A 359 21.79 -2.90 -19.07
CA ILE A 359 22.20 -2.26 -20.32
C ILE A 359 20.94 -2.01 -21.13
N ARG A 360 20.75 -0.78 -21.60
CA ARG A 360 19.50 -0.28 -22.17
C ARG A 360 19.65 0.17 -23.62
N LEU A 361 18.54 0.29 -24.32
CA LEU A 361 18.52 0.75 -25.71
C LEU A 361 18.80 2.26 -25.86
N GLY A 362 18.71 3.04 -24.79
CA GLY A 362 18.90 4.50 -24.82
C GLY A 362 19.32 5.10 -23.47
N PRO A 363 19.73 6.38 -23.45
CA PRO A 363 20.40 7.04 -22.31
C PRO A 363 19.45 7.52 -21.21
N ASP A 364 18.51 6.67 -20.79
CA ASP A 364 17.72 6.86 -19.58
C ASP A 364 17.07 5.55 -19.10
N THR A 365 16.38 5.62 -17.96
CA THR A 365 15.77 4.45 -17.32
C THR A 365 14.46 4.01 -17.97
N THR A 366 13.88 4.80 -18.86
CA THR A 366 12.65 4.52 -19.62
C THR A 366 12.89 3.61 -20.81
N TYR A 367 14.11 3.58 -21.35
CA TYR A 367 14.47 2.67 -22.44
C TYR A 367 14.49 1.19 -22.01
N PRO A 368 14.06 0.26 -22.89
CA PRO A 368 14.09 -1.17 -22.63
C PRO A 368 15.49 -1.68 -22.26
N VAL A 369 15.54 -2.64 -21.34
CA VAL A 369 16.77 -3.37 -21.01
C VAL A 369 17.05 -4.39 -22.11
N VAL A 370 18.18 -4.24 -22.80
CA VAL A 370 18.61 -5.13 -23.90
C VAL A 370 19.53 -6.25 -23.41
N GLN A 371 20.27 -6.01 -22.31
CA GLN A 371 21.15 -6.99 -21.69
C GLN A 371 21.28 -6.69 -20.19
N ARG A 372 21.56 -7.72 -19.39
CA ARG A 372 22.02 -7.55 -18.01
C ARG A 372 23.46 -8.02 -17.91
N ALA A 373 24.33 -7.14 -17.43
CA ALA A 373 25.76 -7.42 -17.32
C ALA A 373 26.14 -7.87 -15.91
N LYS A 374 27.15 -8.72 -15.82
CA LYS A 374 27.75 -9.14 -14.54
C LYS A 374 28.83 -8.15 -14.11
N GLN A 375 29.06 -8.10 -12.80
CA GLN A 375 30.16 -7.34 -12.22
C GLN A 375 31.50 -7.78 -12.84
N GLY A 376 32.34 -6.81 -13.15
CA GLY A 376 33.65 -7.03 -13.79
C GLY A 376 33.58 -7.16 -15.31
N GLU A 377 32.41 -7.33 -15.92
CA GLU A 377 32.30 -7.25 -17.39
C GLU A 377 32.74 -5.87 -17.86
N THR A 378 33.41 -5.82 -19.01
CA THR A 378 33.88 -4.55 -19.59
C THR A 378 33.21 -4.30 -20.93
N PHE A 379 32.98 -3.03 -21.22
CA PHE A 379 32.38 -2.60 -22.48
C PHE A 379 33.09 -1.35 -22.99
N LYS A 380 33.35 -1.31 -24.30
CA LYS A 380 33.98 -0.16 -24.94
C LYS A 380 33.02 1.04 -24.93
N ILE A 381 33.52 2.21 -24.55
CA ILE A 381 32.77 3.46 -24.61
C ILE A 381 32.78 3.98 -26.04
N LEU A 382 31.60 4.29 -26.56
CA LEU A 382 31.42 4.92 -27.86
C LEU A 382 31.29 6.43 -27.72
N GLN A 383 30.42 6.89 -26.81
CA GLN A 383 30.27 8.29 -26.44
C GLN A 383 29.53 8.41 -25.08
N LYS A 384 29.37 9.65 -24.62
CA LYS A 384 28.65 9.99 -23.40
C LYS A 384 27.42 10.83 -23.74
N THR A 385 26.28 10.50 -23.13
CA THR A 385 25.05 11.28 -23.23
C THR A 385 24.50 11.52 -21.83
N GLY A 386 24.71 12.73 -21.29
CA GLY A 386 24.36 13.05 -19.91
C GLY A 386 25.09 12.16 -18.90
N ASP A 387 24.35 11.51 -18.00
CA ASP A 387 24.87 10.58 -16.99
C ASP A 387 25.03 9.13 -17.50
N TRP A 388 25.00 8.91 -18.82
CA TRP A 388 25.04 7.58 -19.44
C TRP A 388 26.23 7.43 -20.39
N TYR A 389 26.81 6.24 -20.38
CA TYR A 389 27.77 5.81 -21.40
C TYR A 389 27.04 5.04 -22.49
N GLU A 390 27.19 5.47 -23.73
CA GLU A 390 26.92 4.61 -24.87
C GLU A 390 28.09 3.64 -25.03
N ILE A 391 27.78 2.35 -25.10
CA ILE A 391 28.73 1.25 -25.06
C ILE A 391 28.51 0.30 -26.23
N GLU A 392 29.60 -0.30 -26.68
CA GLU A 392 29.59 -1.36 -27.69
C GLU A 392 29.19 -2.70 -27.03
N ILE A 393 28.15 -3.34 -27.57
CA ILE A 393 27.72 -4.69 -27.18
C ILE A 393 27.73 -5.62 -28.40
N SER A 394 27.76 -6.94 -28.17
CA SER A 394 27.90 -7.95 -29.22
C SER A 394 26.75 -7.99 -30.25
N SER A 395 25.62 -7.32 -29.99
CA SER A 395 24.41 -7.37 -30.82
C SER A 395 24.35 -6.33 -31.95
N SER A 396 25.50 -5.84 -32.43
CA SER A 396 25.69 -4.88 -33.55
C SER A 396 24.96 -3.52 -33.46
N LYS A 397 24.21 -3.26 -32.39
CA LYS A 397 23.65 -1.95 -32.04
C LYS A 397 24.30 -1.45 -30.75
N PRO A 398 24.67 -0.16 -30.67
CA PRO A 398 25.15 0.42 -29.43
C PRO A 398 24.04 0.39 -28.38
N ALA A 399 24.43 0.32 -27.12
CA ALA A 399 23.53 0.30 -25.98
C ALA A 399 24.05 1.24 -24.90
N TYR A 400 23.28 1.46 -23.85
CA TYR A 400 23.55 2.49 -22.86
C TYR A 400 23.62 1.88 -21.47
N VAL A 401 24.61 2.27 -20.70
CA VAL A 401 24.76 1.90 -19.30
C VAL A 401 24.91 3.16 -18.46
N ALA A 402 24.26 3.17 -17.30
CA ALA A 402 24.30 4.33 -16.45
C ALA A 402 25.71 4.52 -15.86
N GLY A 403 26.16 5.77 -15.80
CA GLY A 403 27.50 6.10 -15.30
C GLY A 403 27.73 5.67 -13.85
N TRP A 404 26.68 5.67 -13.04
CA TRP A 404 26.72 5.31 -11.62
C TRP A 404 26.80 3.81 -11.31
N VAL A 405 26.69 2.93 -12.32
CA VAL A 405 26.78 1.46 -12.15
C VAL A 405 28.02 0.84 -12.77
N VAL A 406 28.94 1.66 -13.27
CA VAL A 406 30.18 1.20 -13.92
C VAL A 406 31.39 1.93 -13.31
N THR A 407 32.63 1.54 -13.59
CA THR A 407 33.86 2.35 -13.42
C THR A 407 34.51 2.59 -14.79
N THR A 408 35.49 3.47 -14.95
CA THR A 408 36.26 3.63 -16.21
C THR A 408 37.72 3.23 -15.99
N ASN A 409 38.35 2.65 -17.01
CA ASN A 409 39.77 2.25 -16.96
C ASN A 409 40.76 3.43 -17.07
N SER A 410 40.28 4.63 -17.42
CA SER A 410 41.06 5.86 -17.50
C SER A 410 40.96 6.71 -16.23
N THR A 411 42.08 7.33 -15.83
CA THR A 411 42.18 8.28 -14.70
C THR A 411 41.38 9.58 -14.89
N ASP A 412 40.88 9.82 -16.10
CA ASP A 412 39.99 10.94 -16.39
C ASP A 412 38.54 10.54 -16.13
N SER A 413 37.98 11.10 -15.06
CA SER A 413 36.61 10.85 -14.59
C SER A 413 35.61 11.63 -15.45
N SER A 414 35.44 11.24 -16.72
CA SER A 414 34.61 11.98 -17.68
C SER A 414 33.12 11.97 -17.34
N ILE A 415 32.63 10.98 -16.60
CA ILE A 415 31.46 11.14 -15.73
C ILE A 415 32.03 11.35 -14.35
N GLU A 416 31.73 12.48 -13.72
CA GLU A 416 31.89 12.64 -12.29
C GLU A 416 31.04 11.55 -11.60
N ARG A 417 31.62 10.37 -11.40
CA ARG A 417 31.35 9.60 -10.19
C ARG A 417 32.06 10.41 -9.14
N ALA A 418 31.43 11.48 -8.67
CA ALA A 418 32.06 12.38 -7.72
C ALA A 418 32.11 11.70 -6.35
N ASN A 419 32.84 10.59 -6.22
CA ASN A 419 33.27 10.11 -4.94
C ASN A 419 32.07 9.89 -4.00
N GLU A 420 30.89 9.53 -4.51
CA GLU A 420 29.66 9.50 -3.70
C GLU A 420 29.46 8.16 -3.02
N SER A 421 29.82 7.07 -3.71
CA SER A 421 29.79 5.72 -3.13
C SER A 421 30.70 5.61 -1.91
N GLN A 422 31.85 6.29 -1.89
CA GLN A 422 32.72 6.30 -0.70
C GLN A 422 32.04 6.95 0.54
N TYR A 423 31.07 7.85 0.37
CA TYR A 423 30.32 8.40 1.51
C TYR A 423 29.23 7.45 2.01
N LEU A 424 28.84 6.46 1.20
CA LEU A 424 27.88 5.41 1.54
C LEU A 424 28.58 4.14 2.08
N ALA A 425 29.82 3.90 1.67
CA ALA A 425 30.60 2.75 2.08
C ALA A 425 30.72 2.66 3.61
N GLY A 426 30.39 1.49 4.17
CA GLY A 426 30.43 1.23 5.61
C GLY A 426 29.27 1.81 6.41
N LYS A 427 28.40 2.64 5.81
CA LYS A 427 27.22 3.19 6.50
C LYS A 427 26.15 2.13 6.70
N THR A 428 25.56 2.07 7.88
CA THR A 428 24.42 1.20 8.18
C THR A 428 23.12 1.94 7.88
N ILE A 429 22.37 1.47 6.88
CA ILE A 429 21.14 2.12 6.42
C ILE A 429 19.98 1.14 6.59
N VAL A 430 18.98 1.53 7.38
CA VAL A 430 17.75 0.76 7.54
C VAL A 430 16.70 1.31 6.59
N ILE A 431 16.22 0.46 5.68
CA ILE A 431 15.13 0.76 4.75
C ILE A 431 13.86 0.11 5.26
N ASP A 432 12.89 0.94 5.57
CA ASP A 432 11.56 0.55 5.96
C ASP A 432 10.61 0.57 4.76
N ALA A 433 10.21 -0.62 4.30
CA ALA A 433 9.17 -0.76 3.29
C ALA A 433 7.81 -0.64 3.97
N GLY A 434 7.12 0.50 3.80
CA GLY A 434 5.83 0.79 4.41
C GLY A 434 4.81 -0.34 4.25
N HIS A 435 3.91 -0.49 5.23
CA HIS A 435 2.83 -1.50 5.21
C HIS A 435 3.31 -2.96 5.13
N GLY A 436 2.49 -3.88 4.64
CA GLY A 436 2.80 -5.29 4.42
C GLY A 436 1.78 -6.25 5.06
N GLY A 437 1.63 -7.44 4.46
CA GLY A 437 0.70 -8.46 4.93
C GLY A 437 -0.76 -7.96 4.86
N ALA A 438 -1.46 -8.03 6.00
CA ALA A 438 -2.85 -7.56 6.12
C ALA A 438 -2.98 -6.03 5.96
N ASP A 439 -1.92 -5.28 6.26
CA ASP A 439 -1.87 -3.86 5.98
C ASP A 439 -1.45 -3.65 4.51
N ARG A 440 -2.42 -3.31 3.68
CA ARG A 440 -2.20 -3.03 2.24
C ARG A 440 -1.70 -1.62 1.95
N GLY A 441 -1.71 -0.74 2.95
CA GLY A 441 -1.57 0.70 2.77
C GLY A 441 -2.77 1.31 2.02
N THR A 442 -2.54 2.42 1.33
CA THR A 442 -3.59 3.00 0.48
C THR A 442 -3.90 2.10 -0.72
N SER A 443 -5.14 2.21 -1.20
CA SER A 443 -5.56 1.63 -2.48
C SER A 443 -5.61 2.76 -3.50
N GLY A 444 -4.84 2.63 -4.58
CA GLY A 444 -4.81 3.61 -5.64
C GLY A 444 -6.10 3.67 -6.45
N ALA A 445 -6.23 4.71 -7.27
CA ALA A 445 -7.42 5.00 -8.07
C ALA A 445 -7.85 3.86 -9.01
N THR A 446 -6.91 3.01 -9.43
CA THR A 446 -7.10 1.84 -10.30
C THR A 446 -6.87 0.50 -9.59
N GLY A 447 -6.71 0.52 -8.27
CA GLY A 447 -6.62 -0.68 -7.42
C GLY A 447 -5.21 -1.12 -7.03
N THR A 448 -4.19 -0.28 -7.25
CA THR A 448 -2.82 -0.57 -6.80
C THR A 448 -2.76 -0.61 -5.28
N ASN A 449 -2.18 -1.67 -4.70
CA ASN A 449 -1.89 -1.69 -3.27
C ASN A 449 -0.52 -1.05 -3.01
N GLU A 450 -0.47 -0.07 -2.11
CA GLU A 450 0.77 0.61 -1.74
C GLU A 450 1.87 -0.36 -1.28
N LYS A 451 1.51 -1.38 -0.50
CA LYS A 451 2.47 -2.38 0.01
C LYS A 451 3.28 -3.10 -1.09
N GLU A 452 2.72 -3.24 -2.29
CA GLU A 452 3.31 -3.95 -3.43
C GLU A 452 4.33 -3.09 -4.19
N ILE A 453 4.10 -1.78 -4.24
CA ILE A 453 5.05 -0.84 -4.87
C ILE A 453 6.14 -0.40 -3.89
N THR A 454 5.80 -0.19 -2.61
CA THR A 454 6.78 0.16 -1.56
C THR A 454 7.86 -0.91 -1.42
N ILE A 455 7.50 -2.20 -1.40
CA ILE A 455 8.50 -3.28 -1.32
C ILE A 455 9.39 -3.36 -2.55
N ARG A 456 8.83 -3.21 -3.76
CA ARG A 456 9.60 -3.22 -5.01
C ARG A 456 10.63 -2.10 -5.05
N THR A 457 10.20 -0.88 -4.73
CA THR A 457 11.08 0.30 -4.67
C THR A 457 12.13 0.15 -3.57
N SER A 458 11.76 -0.37 -2.40
CA SER A 458 12.69 -0.59 -1.27
C SER A 458 13.76 -1.63 -1.61
N GLN A 459 13.39 -2.73 -2.28
CA GLN A 459 14.35 -3.75 -2.71
C GLN A 459 15.35 -3.20 -3.74
N LEU A 460 14.87 -2.37 -4.67
CA LEU A 460 15.73 -1.71 -5.66
C LEU A 460 16.70 -0.73 -5.01
N LEU A 461 16.23 0.10 -4.07
CA LEU A 461 17.09 0.97 -3.28
C LEU A 461 18.12 0.18 -2.48
N ALA A 462 17.69 -0.91 -1.84
CA ALA A 462 18.58 -1.77 -1.05
C ALA A 462 19.71 -2.34 -1.91
N GLN A 463 19.41 -2.79 -3.13
CA GLN A 463 20.43 -3.30 -4.06
C GLN A 463 21.45 -2.20 -4.40
N LYS A 464 20.99 -0.99 -4.74
CA LYS A 464 21.87 0.16 -5.05
C LYS A 464 22.80 0.52 -3.89
N LEU A 465 22.25 0.60 -2.68
CA LEU A 465 23.01 0.98 -1.49
C LEU A 465 24.01 -0.11 -1.05
N LYS A 466 23.60 -1.39 -1.05
CA LYS A 466 24.51 -2.53 -0.78
C LYS A 466 25.67 -2.54 -1.77
N SER A 467 25.35 -2.29 -3.03
CA SER A 467 26.32 -2.23 -4.12
C SER A 467 27.36 -1.12 -3.94
N ALA A 468 26.98 0.01 -3.33
CA ALA A 468 27.90 1.08 -2.94
C ALA A 468 28.65 0.83 -1.63
N GLY A 469 28.54 -0.36 -1.04
CA GLY A 469 29.26 -0.75 0.17
C GLY A 469 28.56 -0.39 1.48
N ALA A 470 27.30 0.06 1.45
CA ALA A 470 26.52 0.28 2.66
C ALA A 470 26.04 -1.05 3.27
N ASN A 471 25.98 -1.12 4.59
CA ASN A 471 25.34 -2.19 5.34
C ASN A 471 23.82 -1.94 5.36
N VAL A 472 23.08 -2.56 4.45
CA VAL A 472 21.63 -2.30 4.32
C VAL A 472 20.78 -3.37 4.98
N ILE A 473 19.92 -2.94 5.89
CA ILE A 473 18.91 -3.76 6.56
C ILE A 473 17.54 -3.33 6.08
N MET A 474 16.70 -4.27 5.65
CA MET A 474 15.31 -3.99 5.32
C MET A 474 14.40 -4.40 6.47
N THR A 475 13.38 -3.60 6.81
CA THR A 475 12.40 -4.01 7.83
C THR A 475 11.65 -5.26 7.40
N ARG A 476 11.21 -5.30 6.14
CA ARG A 476 10.68 -6.48 5.45
C ARG A 476 11.24 -6.60 4.04
N SER A 477 11.46 -7.84 3.58
CA SER A 477 11.88 -8.17 2.21
C SER A 477 10.83 -8.99 1.45
N ASP A 478 9.70 -9.29 2.10
CA ASP A 478 8.54 -10.03 1.62
C ASP A 478 7.22 -9.33 2.03
N ASP A 479 6.08 -9.89 1.64
CA ASP A 479 4.76 -9.36 1.97
C ASP A 479 4.27 -9.78 3.37
N ARG A 480 5.09 -9.50 4.39
CA ARG A 480 4.71 -9.71 5.80
C ARG A 480 4.27 -8.41 6.46
N TYR A 481 3.37 -8.53 7.41
CA TYR A 481 3.02 -7.43 8.30
C TYR A 481 4.15 -7.18 9.32
N LEU A 482 4.39 -5.91 9.65
CA LEU A 482 5.27 -5.48 10.73
C LEU A 482 4.70 -4.25 11.43
N SER A 483 4.66 -4.28 12.76
CA SER A 483 4.24 -3.13 13.57
C SER A 483 5.20 -1.95 13.42
N LEU A 484 4.71 -0.74 13.72
CA LEU A 484 5.53 0.48 13.69
C LEU A 484 6.68 0.44 14.71
N ARG A 485 6.48 -0.21 15.87
CA ARG A 485 7.51 -0.40 16.91
C ARG A 485 8.65 -1.32 16.44
N SER A 486 8.32 -2.42 15.76
CA SER A 486 9.32 -3.35 15.24
C SER A 486 10.21 -2.71 14.17
N ARG A 487 9.64 -1.85 13.32
CA ARG A 487 10.39 -1.07 12.33
C ARG A 487 11.43 -0.17 12.98
N VAL A 488 11.03 0.56 14.02
CA VAL A 488 11.93 1.42 14.82
C VAL A 488 12.98 0.60 15.56
N SER A 489 12.57 -0.52 16.17
CA SER A 489 13.48 -1.39 16.94
C SER A 489 14.61 -1.94 16.10
N LEU A 490 14.36 -2.24 14.82
CA LEU A 490 15.43 -2.64 13.88
C LEU A 490 16.43 -1.51 13.64
N SER A 491 15.95 -0.26 13.51
CA SER A 491 16.81 0.92 13.40
C SER A 491 17.77 1.05 14.58
N HIS A 492 17.28 0.84 15.79
CA HIS A 492 18.09 0.93 17.02
C HIS A 492 19.03 -0.27 17.16
N TYR A 493 18.53 -1.47 16.90
CA TYR A 493 19.29 -2.71 17.05
C TYR A 493 20.54 -2.75 16.17
N TYR A 494 20.43 -2.25 14.93
CA TYR A 494 21.56 -2.19 14.00
C TYR A 494 22.36 -0.88 14.08
N ASP A 495 22.06 -0.02 15.06
CA ASP A 495 22.69 1.29 15.22
C ASP A 495 22.73 2.10 13.92
N ALA A 496 21.60 2.18 13.21
CA ALA A 496 21.55 2.69 11.84
C ALA A 496 22.08 4.13 11.75
N ASP A 497 23.01 4.40 10.83
CA ASP A 497 23.42 5.77 10.52
C ASP A 497 22.24 6.59 9.96
N VAL A 498 21.37 5.95 9.17
CA VAL A 498 20.10 6.53 8.69
C VAL A 498 19.00 5.46 8.62
N PHE A 499 17.79 5.84 9.02
CA PHE A 499 16.53 5.14 8.75
C PHE A 499 15.73 5.87 7.66
N ILE A 500 15.30 5.15 6.63
CA ILE A 500 14.42 5.66 5.56
C ILE A 500 13.17 4.81 5.49
N SER A 501 12.00 5.42 5.67
CA SER A 501 10.71 4.78 5.41
C SER A 501 10.17 5.22 4.05
N LEU A 502 9.78 4.27 3.20
CA LEU A 502 9.27 4.51 1.85
C LEU A 502 7.77 4.22 1.78
N HIS A 503 7.02 5.21 1.30
CA HIS A 503 5.57 5.21 1.18
C HIS A 503 5.12 5.81 -0.16
N TYR A 504 3.85 5.62 -0.50
CA TYR A 504 3.17 6.35 -1.57
C TYR A 504 1.86 6.91 -1.04
N ASP A 505 1.70 8.21 -1.19
CA ASP A 505 0.70 8.99 -0.49
C ASP A 505 -0.70 8.76 -1.06
N SER A 506 -1.70 9.28 -0.36
CA SER A 506 -3.08 9.32 -0.79
C SER A 506 -3.77 10.52 -0.18
N PHE A 507 -4.68 11.10 -0.94
CA PHE A 507 -5.50 12.21 -0.48
C PHE A 507 -6.92 12.10 -1.04
N GLU A 508 -7.89 12.63 -0.30
CA GLU A 508 -9.32 12.58 -0.70
C GLU A 508 -9.55 13.29 -2.05
N ASP A 509 -8.90 14.43 -2.26
CA ASP A 509 -8.88 15.11 -3.55
C ASP A 509 -7.86 14.42 -4.49
N PRO A 510 -8.31 13.73 -5.56
CA PRO A 510 -7.44 13.00 -6.48
C PRO A 510 -6.59 13.92 -7.36
N SER A 511 -6.83 15.24 -7.34
CA SER A 511 -5.98 16.21 -8.03
C SER A 511 -4.66 16.47 -7.28
N VAL A 512 -4.56 16.10 -5.99
CA VAL A 512 -3.31 16.25 -5.23
C VAL A 512 -2.27 15.27 -5.75
N HIS A 513 -1.08 15.80 -6.03
CA HIS A 513 0.00 15.04 -6.65
C HIS A 513 1.38 15.62 -6.26
N GLY A 514 2.42 14.79 -6.35
CA GLY A 514 3.82 15.16 -6.09
C GLY A 514 4.52 14.29 -5.05
N ILE A 515 5.77 14.64 -4.77
CA ILE A 515 6.65 13.94 -3.82
C ILE A 515 6.94 14.79 -2.58
N THR A 516 7.02 14.16 -1.42
CA THR A 516 7.29 14.83 -0.14
C THR A 516 8.25 14.01 0.72
N SER A 517 9.18 14.66 1.41
CA SER A 517 10.03 14.02 2.43
C SER A 517 9.69 14.59 3.80
N TYR A 518 9.48 13.72 4.78
CA TYR A 518 9.09 14.08 6.14
C TYR A 518 10.19 13.82 7.14
N TYR A 519 10.39 14.76 8.06
CA TYR A 519 11.24 14.63 9.23
C TYR A 519 10.45 14.93 10.50
N TYR A 520 10.88 14.39 11.64
CA TYR A 520 10.31 14.73 12.94
C TYR A 520 11.23 15.68 13.72
N ASN A 521 12.44 15.23 14.03
CA ASN A 521 13.46 16.02 14.71
C ASN A 521 14.08 17.05 13.76
N SER A 522 14.34 18.27 14.25
CA SER A 522 14.95 19.35 13.46
C SER A 522 16.30 18.97 12.86
N ASP A 523 17.05 18.13 13.56
CA ASP A 523 18.40 17.70 13.13
C ASP A 523 18.34 16.80 11.88
N ASN A 524 17.18 16.18 11.63
CA ASN A 524 16.92 15.36 10.43
C ASN A 524 16.41 16.18 9.24
N LYS A 525 16.19 17.49 9.41
CA LYS A 525 15.70 18.36 8.33
C LYS A 525 16.66 18.39 7.14
N ALA A 526 17.96 18.49 7.38
CA ALA A 526 18.97 18.52 6.33
C ALA A 526 18.99 17.22 5.50
N LEU A 527 18.87 16.07 6.16
CA LEU A 527 18.72 14.76 5.50
C LEU A 527 17.49 14.76 4.57
N ALA A 528 16.33 15.19 5.07
CA ALA A 528 15.10 15.23 4.29
C ALA A 528 15.18 16.22 3.11
N GLU A 529 15.79 17.39 3.29
CA GLU A 529 15.97 18.39 2.23
C GLU A 529 16.90 17.91 1.11
N MET A 530 18.01 17.25 1.45
CA MET A 530 18.94 16.70 0.46
C MET A 530 18.30 15.56 -0.35
N ILE A 531 17.58 14.66 0.31
CA ILE A 531 16.83 13.60 -0.38
C ILE A 531 15.74 14.19 -1.26
N GLN A 532 14.96 15.14 -0.75
CA GLN A 532 13.89 15.79 -1.52
C GLN A 532 14.43 16.51 -2.76
N SER A 533 15.55 17.22 -2.64
CA SER A 533 16.18 17.92 -3.76
C SER A 533 16.61 16.95 -4.87
N GLU A 534 17.24 15.84 -4.51
CA GLU A 534 17.66 14.84 -5.49
C GLU A 534 16.47 14.13 -6.13
N LEU A 535 15.45 13.77 -5.34
CA LEU A 535 14.20 13.21 -5.87
C LEU A 535 13.54 14.16 -6.87
N ALA A 536 13.46 15.45 -6.57
CA ALA A 536 12.89 16.45 -7.48
C ALA A 536 13.73 16.63 -8.75
N SER A 537 15.06 16.46 -8.68
CA SER A 537 15.92 16.56 -9.86
C SER A 537 15.86 15.33 -10.78
N LYS A 538 15.66 14.14 -10.20
CA LYS A 538 15.67 12.86 -10.94
C LYS A 538 14.28 12.45 -11.41
N THR A 539 13.23 12.98 -10.78
CA THR A 539 11.84 12.75 -11.19
C THR A 539 11.25 13.98 -11.87
N LYS A 540 10.15 13.80 -12.61
CA LYS A 540 9.36 14.89 -13.18
C LYS A 540 8.07 15.15 -12.38
N LEU A 541 7.99 14.69 -11.13
CA LEU A 541 6.82 14.91 -10.28
C LEU A 541 6.92 16.25 -9.55
N ASN A 542 5.77 16.75 -9.14
CA ASN A 542 5.66 18.01 -8.40
C ASN A 542 6.44 17.93 -7.08
N ASN A 543 7.34 18.88 -6.83
CA ASN A 543 8.14 18.93 -5.61
C ASN A 543 7.36 19.62 -4.48
N ARG A 544 6.93 18.86 -3.46
CA ARG A 544 6.16 19.41 -2.32
C ARG A 544 7.04 19.80 -1.14
N GLY A 545 8.36 19.63 -1.25
CA GLY A 545 9.37 20.03 -0.27
C GLY A 545 9.58 19.02 0.87
N ALA A 546 10.55 19.33 1.73
CA ALA A 546 10.75 18.62 2.99
C ALA A 546 9.90 19.25 4.10
N ARG A 547 9.20 18.43 4.89
CA ARG A 547 8.19 18.91 5.85
C ARG A 547 8.32 18.22 7.20
N TYR A 548 7.91 18.91 8.26
CA TYR A 548 7.69 18.26 9.54
C TYR A 548 6.52 17.27 9.43
N GLY A 549 6.66 16.07 10.02
CA GLY A 549 5.63 15.04 10.05
C GLY A 549 5.68 14.22 11.34
N ASN A 550 4.53 14.11 12.03
CA ASN A 550 4.42 13.40 13.31
C ASN A 550 4.14 11.89 13.14
N TYR A 551 4.99 11.21 12.38
CA TYR A 551 4.88 9.77 12.13
C TYR A 551 5.59 8.97 13.21
N PHE A 552 4.99 7.87 13.68
CA PHE A 552 5.54 7.03 14.75
C PHE A 552 6.98 6.59 14.46
N VAL A 553 7.24 6.13 13.24
CA VAL A 553 8.56 5.64 12.81
C VAL A 553 9.65 6.72 12.75
N LEU A 554 9.26 7.99 12.81
CA LEU A 554 10.18 9.14 12.90
C LEU A 554 10.27 9.66 14.33
N ARG A 555 9.14 9.80 15.01
CA ARG A 555 9.07 10.34 16.38
C ARG A 555 9.77 9.43 17.39
N GLU A 556 9.54 8.13 17.31
CA GLU A 556 10.10 7.16 18.25
C GLU A 556 11.49 6.67 17.84
N ASN A 557 12.04 7.18 16.74
CA ASN A 557 13.35 6.78 16.24
C ASN A 557 14.42 7.81 16.63
N ASN A 558 15.31 7.42 17.55
CA ASN A 558 16.44 8.25 17.98
C ASN A 558 17.63 8.23 17.02
N ARG A 559 17.59 7.43 15.95
CA ARG A 559 18.56 7.48 14.85
C ARG A 559 18.12 8.51 13.81
N PRO A 560 19.02 9.08 13.00
CA PRO A 560 18.63 9.97 11.90
C PRO A 560 17.59 9.29 11.00
N SER A 561 16.44 9.94 10.78
CA SER A 561 15.27 9.28 10.17
C SER A 561 14.50 10.20 9.23
N VAL A 562 14.04 9.66 8.10
CA VAL A 562 13.17 10.33 7.13
C VAL A 562 12.09 9.36 6.62
N LEU A 563 10.89 9.88 6.35
CA LEU A 563 9.83 9.17 5.62
C LEU A 563 9.63 9.84 4.27
N VAL A 564 9.56 9.09 3.19
CA VAL A 564 9.47 9.62 1.83
C VAL A 564 8.19 9.14 1.18
N GLU A 565 7.34 10.09 0.79
CA GLU A 565 6.15 9.88 -0.03
C GLU A 565 6.50 10.07 -1.50
N LEU A 566 6.47 8.96 -2.25
CA LEU A 566 7.01 8.84 -3.61
C LEU A 566 5.94 9.06 -4.70
N GLY A 567 4.93 9.89 -4.44
CA GLY A 567 3.80 10.15 -5.35
C GLY A 567 2.47 9.68 -4.77
N TYR A 568 1.37 10.17 -5.33
CA TYR A 568 0.01 9.93 -4.84
C TYR A 568 -0.69 8.81 -5.61
N LEU A 569 -1.08 7.75 -4.92
CA LEU A 569 -1.88 6.67 -5.51
C LEU A 569 -3.34 7.05 -5.74
N SER A 570 -3.85 8.03 -5.00
CA SER A 570 -5.20 8.59 -5.25
C SER A 570 -5.28 9.36 -6.57
N ASN A 571 -4.15 9.82 -7.11
CA ASN A 571 -4.08 10.49 -8.41
C ASN A 571 -3.85 9.45 -9.52
N PRO A 572 -4.80 9.23 -10.45
CA PRO A 572 -4.67 8.17 -11.46
C PRO A 572 -3.44 8.33 -12.39
N ILE A 573 -3.00 9.57 -12.60
CA ILE A 573 -1.86 9.89 -13.47
C ILE A 573 -0.55 9.56 -12.76
N GLU A 574 -0.42 9.87 -11.46
CA GLU A 574 0.73 9.46 -10.66
C GLU A 574 0.71 7.97 -10.36
N GLU A 575 -0.44 7.37 -10.03
CA GLU A 575 -0.57 5.92 -9.82
C GLU A 575 -0.05 5.13 -11.03
N ALA A 576 -0.40 5.52 -12.25
CA ALA A 576 0.13 4.89 -13.47
C ALA A 576 1.63 5.12 -13.65
N THR A 577 2.16 6.25 -13.18
CA THR A 577 3.59 6.61 -13.30
C THR A 577 4.44 5.84 -12.28
N VAL A 578 4.01 5.78 -11.02
CA VAL A 578 4.81 5.24 -9.91
C VAL A 578 4.96 3.72 -9.94
N GLN A 579 4.04 3.04 -10.63
CA GLN A 579 4.11 1.60 -10.85
C GLN A 579 5.18 1.19 -11.87
N THR A 580 5.70 2.14 -12.66
CA THR A 580 6.64 1.84 -13.73
C THR A 580 8.06 1.62 -13.19
N SER A 581 8.78 0.65 -13.75
CA SER A 581 10.18 0.41 -13.40
C SER A 581 11.10 1.62 -13.66
N PRO A 582 10.93 2.42 -14.73
CA PRO A 582 11.71 3.64 -14.94
C PRO A 582 11.57 4.66 -13.80
N TYR A 583 10.35 4.86 -13.29
CA TYR A 583 10.10 5.76 -12.17
C TYR A 583 10.76 5.25 -10.89
N GLN A 584 10.62 3.96 -10.59
CA GLN A 584 11.25 3.34 -9.42
C GLN A 584 12.78 3.47 -9.47
N GLU A 585 13.38 3.33 -10.65
CA GLU A 585 14.81 3.56 -10.85
C GLU A 585 15.21 5.03 -10.62
N GLN A 586 14.39 5.99 -11.05
CA GLN A 586 14.62 7.43 -10.84
C GLN A 586 14.56 7.79 -9.34
N VAL A 587 13.52 7.38 -8.62
CA VAL A 587 13.39 7.71 -7.19
C VAL A 587 14.49 7.07 -6.35
N THR A 588 14.84 5.82 -6.62
CA THR A 588 15.90 5.13 -5.87
C THR A 588 17.28 5.73 -6.16
N THR A 589 17.49 6.26 -7.38
CA THR A 589 18.69 7.03 -7.73
C THR A 589 18.70 8.39 -7.02
N GLY A 590 17.57 9.09 -6.94
CA GLY A 590 17.45 10.32 -6.17
C GLY A 590 17.76 10.12 -4.67
N ILE A 591 17.19 9.08 -4.06
CA ILE A 591 17.47 8.75 -2.64
C ILE A 591 18.95 8.40 -2.43
N TYR A 592 19.55 7.63 -3.35
CA TYR A 592 20.97 7.28 -3.31
C TYR A 592 21.86 8.54 -3.27
N TYR A 593 21.66 9.49 -4.17
CA TYR A 593 22.45 10.72 -4.21
C TYR A 593 22.15 11.62 -3.02
N GLY A 594 20.89 11.68 -2.56
CA GLY A 594 20.50 12.46 -1.40
C GLY A 594 21.22 11.99 -0.13
N LEU A 595 21.29 10.67 0.06
CA LEU A 595 22.05 10.04 1.13
C LEU A 595 23.55 10.31 1.03
N ALA A 596 24.13 10.16 -0.16
CA ALA A 596 25.56 10.40 -0.36
C ALA A 596 25.92 11.86 -0.04
N LYS A 597 25.09 12.83 -0.45
CA LYS A 597 25.25 14.25 -0.11
C LYS A 597 25.12 14.49 1.39
N TYR A 598 24.15 13.86 2.05
CA TYR A 598 24.00 13.96 3.50
C TYR A 598 25.24 13.45 4.23
N PHE A 599 25.70 12.23 3.93
CA PHE A 599 26.88 11.66 4.59
C PHE A 599 28.15 12.46 4.30
N LYS A 600 28.32 12.99 3.09
CA LYS A 600 29.40 13.93 2.77
C LYS A 600 29.35 15.16 3.67
N SER A 601 28.16 15.73 3.88
CA SER A 601 28.01 16.98 4.66
C SER A 601 28.30 16.84 6.14
N ILE A 602 28.18 15.63 6.69
CA ILE A 602 28.46 15.32 8.10
C ILE A 602 29.79 14.57 8.28
N SER A 603 30.54 14.35 7.20
CA SER A 603 31.88 13.79 7.27
C SER A 603 32.86 14.89 7.72
N PRO A 604 33.76 14.61 8.68
CA PRO A 604 34.70 15.58 9.22
C PRO A 604 35.77 16.05 8.24
#